data_AF-A0AAN6UGQ7-F1
#
_entry.id   AF-A0AAN6UGQ7-F1
#
_cell.length_a   1.000
_cell.length_b   1.000
_cell.length_c   1.000
_cell.angle_alpha   90.00
_cell.angle_beta   90.00
_cell.angle_gamma   90.00
#
_symmetry.space_group_name_H-M   'P 1'
#
loop_
_entity.id
_entity.type
_entity.pdbx_description
1 polymer ?
#
loop_
_entity_poly.entity_id
_entity_poly.type
_entity_poly.pdbx_seq_one_letter_code
_entity_poly.pdbx_strand_id
1 'polypeptide(L)'
;MTPKVSRLWSAALQRPHPRAMSTMDPSSKMARSNRLQQVLAEATRPAMGFWQMLPGANISRILARSGADWILVDCEHGNIDDAAMHEAVPAIAALGVSPIVRLPDLQPWMVKRALDSGAHGILVPLIRTVKEVKDVVAAAKFPPQGQRGFGSPFALQSFEPGLTQTEYLQQANESLLTIVQIETQEALDAVGEIAPLVDALFVGPFDLGNNIGHPVIGDKMDPELVEAIAAILKATVAAGKKCGIYCTSDSTDLAWVHSPQFLRVKRVILQDCKSRQVTRMAAEECRGELSRCTDQQRKICVHQGCGKVYTDADEVCRYHPGPPIFHEGQKGWKCCKPRVLTFEEFMTIEPCTEGKHSTTDLPPKVEKRAADPAVAEAASSFAAPPPRAPVVAPQHIPTPPPPPQPESEEDDETAEIPDGRVCRRRACGATYKTGSGRDGETCVHHPGAPLFHEGSKGYTCCKRRVLEFDQFMKIEGCQTKNRHLFVGSGKDAGAIKGPSKDGGEELLETVRNDFYQTQTSVIASFFLKKIDKEAAKVEFRERELVLDLPTTDAPAPKRYKAHVPLYGLVDPAKSTFKIFGTKLEVSIAKADGSAWPVLRSDDPLTGEIFQIGRAGRA
;
A
#
# COMPACT_ATOMS: atom_id res chain seq x y z
N MET A 1 29.45 -8.32 24.37
CA MET A 1 29.72 -9.50 25.23
C MET A 1 29.86 -9.08 26.68
N THR A 2 29.24 -9.81 27.61
CA THR A 2 29.57 -9.78 29.06
C THR A 2 29.65 -11.23 29.57
N PRO A 3 30.43 -11.55 30.62
CA PRO A 3 30.77 -12.95 30.93
C PRO A 3 29.59 -13.84 31.40
N LYS A 4 28.51 -13.26 31.94
CA LYS A 4 27.34 -14.02 32.42
C LYS A 4 26.56 -14.70 31.29
N VAL A 5 26.31 -13.99 30.18
CA VAL A 5 25.45 -14.46 29.09
C VAL A 5 25.95 -15.78 28.49
N SER A 6 27.27 -15.92 28.32
CA SER A 6 27.90 -17.11 27.74
C SER A 6 27.64 -18.41 28.52
N ARG A 7 27.46 -18.34 29.85
CA ARG A 7 27.30 -19.54 30.71
C ARG A 7 25.89 -20.12 30.68
N LEU A 8 24.87 -19.29 30.42
CA LEU A 8 23.48 -19.75 30.30
C LEU A 8 23.24 -20.56 29.02
N TRP A 9 24.05 -20.33 27.98
CA TRP A 9 23.86 -20.92 26.65
C TRP A 9 24.30 -22.38 26.59
N SER A 10 25.49 -22.72 27.10
CA SER A 10 26.02 -24.10 27.03
C SER A 10 25.16 -25.15 27.74
N ALA A 11 24.34 -24.74 28.72
CA ALA A 11 23.41 -25.63 29.41
C ALA A 11 22.14 -25.94 28.58
N ALA A 12 21.70 -25.03 27.72
CA ALA A 12 20.44 -25.15 26.97
C ALA A 12 20.54 -26.08 25.73
N LEU A 13 21.75 -26.50 25.36
CA LEU A 13 22.01 -27.37 24.19
C LEU A 13 21.92 -28.87 24.49
N GLN A 14 21.55 -29.26 25.71
CA GLN A 14 21.29 -30.67 26.05
C GLN A 14 19.96 -31.12 25.43
N ARG A 15 20.06 -31.87 24.32
CA ARG A 15 18.95 -32.26 23.44
C ARG A 15 17.73 -32.85 24.19
N PRO A 16 16.57 -32.18 24.20
CA PRO A 16 15.30 -32.85 24.38
C PRO A 16 15.01 -33.72 23.15
N HIS A 17 14.30 -34.84 23.31
CA HIS A 17 13.75 -35.56 22.15
C HIS A 17 12.73 -34.67 21.44
N PRO A 18 12.75 -34.57 20.09
CA PRO A 18 11.76 -33.80 19.36
C PRO A 18 10.39 -34.48 19.47
N ARG A 19 9.51 -33.93 20.30
CA ARG A 19 8.08 -34.15 20.16
C ARG A 19 7.69 -33.41 18.89
N ALA A 20 7.32 -34.16 17.85
CA ALA A 20 7.21 -33.63 16.49
C ALA A 20 6.19 -32.48 16.38
N MET A 21 6.32 -31.69 15.31
CA MET A 21 5.18 -30.93 14.76
C MET A 21 3.99 -31.88 14.48
N SER A 22 2.82 -31.32 14.19
CA SER A 22 1.61 -32.09 13.86
C SER A 22 1.90 -33.21 12.84
N THR A 23 1.11 -34.29 12.87
CA THR A 23 1.27 -35.54 12.11
C THR A 23 1.01 -35.42 10.60
N MET A 24 1.57 -34.38 10.02
CA MET A 24 1.59 -33.99 8.61
C MET A 24 2.07 -35.14 7.73
N ASP A 25 1.21 -35.61 6.83
CA ASP A 25 1.63 -36.46 5.72
C ASP A 25 2.47 -35.62 4.74
N PRO A 26 3.79 -35.89 4.57
CA PRO A 26 4.63 -35.16 3.62
C PRO A 26 4.26 -35.44 2.15
N SER A 27 3.40 -36.43 1.88
CA SER A 27 2.86 -36.71 0.55
C SER A 27 1.70 -35.79 0.16
N SER A 28 1.10 -35.05 1.11
CA SER A 28 -0.03 -34.16 0.85
C SER A 28 0.32 -33.06 -0.17
N LYS A 29 -0.68 -32.56 -0.91
CA LYS A 29 -0.49 -31.50 -1.91
C LYS A 29 -0.16 -30.17 -1.24
N MET A 30 -0.89 -29.82 -0.18
CA MET A 30 -0.65 -28.61 0.59
C MET A 30 0.72 -28.63 1.28
N ALA A 31 1.12 -29.78 1.84
CA ALA A 31 2.44 -30.00 2.45
C ALA A 31 3.58 -29.71 1.45
N ARG A 32 3.44 -30.21 0.21
CA ARG A 32 4.42 -30.01 -0.87
C ARG A 32 4.40 -28.61 -1.49
N SER A 33 3.35 -27.83 -1.27
CA SER A 33 3.29 -26.41 -1.64
C SER A 33 3.88 -25.49 -0.57
N ASN A 34 3.73 -25.82 0.72
CA ASN A 34 4.16 -24.95 1.81
C ASN A 34 5.68 -25.00 2.03
N ARG A 35 6.41 -24.26 1.18
CA ARG A 35 7.87 -24.12 1.22
C ARG A 35 8.41 -23.76 2.60
N LEU A 36 7.73 -22.86 3.33
CA LEU A 36 8.12 -22.49 4.68
C LEU A 36 8.03 -23.67 5.65
N GLN A 37 6.92 -24.42 5.62
CA GLN A 37 6.72 -25.59 6.48
C GLN A 37 7.77 -26.67 6.20
N GLN A 38 8.17 -26.86 4.94
CA GLN A 38 9.24 -27.80 4.55
C GLN A 38 10.59 -27.41 5.17
N VAL A 39 11.06 -26.18 4.96
CA VAL A 39 12.36 -25.73 5.49
C VAL A 39 12.38 -25.76 7.03
N LEU A 40 11.24 -25.48 7.68
CA LEU A 40 11.08 -25.64 9.12
C LEU A 40 11.10 -27.11 9.56
N ALA A 41 10.52 -28.04 8.81
CA ALA A 41 10.53 -29.46 9.12
C ALA A 41 11.93 -30.08 8.91
N GLU A 42 12.61 -29.72 7.81
CA GLU A 42 13.99 -30.11 7.51
C GLU A 42 14.98 -29.63 8.58
N ALA A 43 14.84 -28.38 9.05
CA ALA A 43 15.70 -27.74 10.04
C ALA A 43 17.22 -27.82 9.72
N THR A 44 17.55 -27.89 8.42
CA THR A 44 18.92 -27.95 7.87
C THR A 44 19.61 -26.58 7.89
N ARG A 45 18.83 -25.50 7.72
CA ARG A 45 19.26 -24.10 7.68
C ARG A 45 18.14 -23.16 8.16
N PRO A 46 18.43 -21.89 8.49
CA PRO A 46 17.41 -20.89 8.74
C PRO A 46 16.47 -20.72 7.54
N ALA A 47 15.18 -20.47 7.82
CA ALA A 47 14.19 -20.11 6.81
C ALA A 47 14.27 -18.61 6.52
N MET A 48 14.60 -18.25 5.27
CA MET A 48 14.85 -16.87 4.87
C MET A 48 13.61 -16.23 4.26
N GLY A 49 13.18 -15.10 4.80
CA GLY A 49 11.99 -14.38 4.32
C GLY A 49 12.23 -12.89 4.01
N PHE A 50 11.29 -12.30 3.27
CA PHE A 50 11.22 -10.85 3.02
C PHE A 50 9.91 -10.23 3.52
N TRP A 51 9.98 -8.98 3.96
CA TRP A 51 8.83 -8.20 4.42
C TRP A 51 8.32 -7.31 3.27
N GLN A 52 7.11 -7.56 2.76
CA GLN A 52 6.49 -6.77 1.69
C GLN A 52 5.51 -5.75 2.28
N MET A 53 5.87 -4.47 2.24
CA MET A 53 5.06 -3.34 2.73
C MET A 53 4.37 -2.53 1.62
N LEU A 54 4.58 -2.86 0.35
CA LEU A 54 3.99 -2.16 -0.80
C LEU A 54 3.13 -3.10 -1.67
N PRO A 55 2.06 -2.60 -2.29
CA PRO A 55 1.11 -3.42 -3.04
C PRO A 55 1.61 -3.74 -4.45
N GLY A 56 0.97 -4.73 -5.08
CA GLY A 56 1.12 -5.05 -6.51
C GLY A 56 1.95 -6.30 -6.80
N ALA A 57 1.33 -7.24 -7.53
CA ALA A 57 1.87 -8.56 -7.85
C ALA A 57 3.27 -8.58 -8.50
N ASN A 58 3.70 -7.50 -9.17
CA ASN A 58 5.04 -7.43 -9.76
C ASN A 58 6.15 -7.25 -8.70
N ILE A 59 5.89 -6.54 -7.60
CA ILE A 59 6.84 -6.46 -6.47
C ILE A 59 6.95 -7.85 -5.82
N SER A 60 5.82 -8.51 -5.58
CA SER A 60 5.75 -9.88 -5.05
C SER A 60 6.55 -10.88 -5.89
N ARG A 61 6.44 -10.83 -7.21
CA ARG A 61 7.20 -11.71 -8.13
C ARG A 61 8.71 -11.42 -8.13
N ILE A 62 9.13 -10.17 -7.95
CA ILE A 62 10.55 -9.79 -7.83
C ILE A 62 11.12 -10.31 -6.50
N LEU A 63 10.40 -10.13 -5.39
CA LEU A 63 10.80 -10.67 -4.09
C LEU A 63 10.91 -12.20 -4.10
N ALA A 64 9.93 -12.90 -4.69
CA ALA A 64 9.92 -14.37 -4.74
C ALA A 64 11.09 -14.92 -5.58
N ARG A 65 11.43 -14.26 -6.70
CA ARG A 65 12.59 -14.60 -7.54
C ARG A 65 13.93 -14.24 -6.91
N SER A 66 13.96 -13.55 -5.76
CA SER A 66 15.18 -13.14 -5.06
C SER A 66 15.69 -14.18 -4.03
N GLY A 67 15.15 -15.40 -4.05
CA GLY A 67 15.69 -16.54 -3.29
C GLY A 67 15.19 -16.70 -1.85
N ALA A 68 14.06 -16.07 -1.49
CA ALA A 68 13.42 -16.31 -0.20
C ALA A 68 12.57 -17.60 -0.20
N ASP A 69 12.47 -18.26 0.96
CA ASP A 69 11.56 -19.38 1.18
C ASP A 69 10.11 -18.90 1.41
N TRP A 70 9.95 -17.66 1.91
CA TRP A 70 8.67 -17.06 2.23
C TRP A 70 8.66 -15.53 2.11
N ILE A 71 7.47 -14.96 1.95
CA ILE A 71 7.26 -13.51 1.95
C ILE A 71 6.12 -13.20 2.91
N LEU A 72 6.34 -12.24 3.81
CA LEU A 72 5.29 -11.67 4.66
C LEU A 72 4.63 -10.51 3.91
N VAL A 73 3.36 -10.69 3.55
CA VAL A 73 2.46 -9.65 3.05
C VAL A 73 1.95 -8.89 4.26
N ASP A 74 2.36 -7.62 4.42
CA ASP A 74 2.07 -6.82 5.61
C ASP A 74 0.82 -5.97 5.46
N CYS A 75 -0.29 -6.39 6.08
CA CYS A 75 -1.55 -5.64 6.08
C CYS A 75 -1.74 -4.77 7.35
N GLU A 76 -0.74 -4.71 8.25
CA GLU A 76 -0.82 -3.92 9.50
C GLU A 76 -0.05 -2.60 9.40
N HIS A 77 1.16 -2.60 8.80
CA HIS A 77 1.93 -1.38 8.56
C HIS A 77 2.33 -1.20 7.08
N GLY A 78 2.03 -2.18 6.23
CA GLY A 78 2.18 -2.03 4.79
C GLY A 78 0.99 -1.28 4.18
N ASN A 79 1.23 -0.65 3.04
CA ASN A 79 0.18 -0.05 2.21
C ASN A 79 -0.51 -1.15 1.37
N ILE A 80 -1.01 -2.19 2.05
CA ILE A 80 -1.61 -3.38 1.44
C ILE A 80 -2.98 -3.59 2.07
N ASP A 81 -4.02 -3.21 1.32
CA ASP A 81 -5.38 -3.56 1.67
C ASP A 81 -5.70 -5.02 1.31
N ASP A 82 -6.90 -5.46 1.64
CA ASP A 82 -7.33 -6.83 1.39
C ASP A 82 -7.35 -7.21 -0.12
N ALA A 83 -7.60 -6.25 -1.02
CA ALA A 83 -7.56 -6.49 -2.47
C ALA A 83 -6.11 -6.68 -2.94
N ALA A 84 -5.18 -5.82 -2.50
CA ALA A 84 -3.76 -5.95 -2.79
C ALA A 84 -3.15 -7.22 -2.16
N MET A 85 -3.64 -7.66 -0.99
CA MET A 85 -3.32 -8.96 -0.40
C MET A 85 -3.78 -10.11 -1.31
N HIS A 86 -5.02 -10.08 -1.78
CA HIS A 86 -5.58 -11.08 -2.70
C HIS A 86 -4.87 -11.12 -4.07
N GLU A 87 -4.22 -10.03 -4.51
CA GLU A 87 -3.30 -10.07 -5.66
C GLU A 87 -1.91 -10.63 -5.32
N ALA A 88 -1.35 -10.24 -4.18
CA ALA A 88 0.03 -10.56 -3.79
C ALA A 88 0.19 -12.05 -3.46
N VAL A 89 -0.72 -12.62 -2.67
CA VAL A 89 -0.65 -14.00 -2.16
C VAL A 89 -0.50 -15.05 -3.29
N PRO A 90 -1.41 -15.15 -4.29
CA PRO A 90 -1.25 -16.10 -5.39
C PRO A 90 -0.04 -15.78 -6.29
N ALA A 91 0.36 -14.50 -6.41
CA ALA A 91 1.54 -14.11 -7.18
C ALA A 91 2.87 -14.52 -6.53
N ILE A 92 2.89 -14.75 -5.22
CA ILE A 92 4.01 -15.35 -4.46
C ILE A 92 3.96 -16.87 -4.60
N ALA A 93 2.80 -17.48 -4.33
CA ALA A 93 2.62 -18.93 -4.33
C ALA A 93 2.95 -19.58 -5.69
N ALA A 94 2.54 -18.94 -6.79
CA ALA A 94 2.83 -19.39 -8.17
C ALA A 94 4.32 -19.37 -8.55
N LEU A 95 5.23 -18.99 -7.63
CA LEU A 95 6.68 -19.08 -7.78
C LEU A 95 7.34 -20.05 -6.78
N GLY A 96 6.57 -20.86 -6.06
CA GLY A 96 7.08 -21.87 -5.12
C GLY A 96 7.59 -21.30 -3.78
N VAL A 97 7.23 -20.06 -3.46
CA VAL A 97 7.57 -19.35 -2.23
C VAL A 97 6.32 -19.29 -1.35
N SER A 98 6.44 -19.41 -0.03
CA SER A 98 5.25 -19.34 0.85
C SER A 98 4.79 -17.90 1.10
N PRO A 99 3.57 -17.50 0.68
CA PRO A 99 2.94 -16.28 1.19
C PRO A 99 2.47 -16.48 2.63
N ILE A 100 2.94 -15.64 3.53
CA ILE A 100 2.39 -15.48 4.89
C ILE A 100 1.75 -14.10 4.95
N VAL A 101 0.63 -13.94 5.64
CA VAL A 101 -0.03 -12.62 5.81
C VAL A 101 0.11 -12.16 7.26
N ARG A 102 0.60 -10.94 7.48
CA ARG A 102 0.43 -10.24 8.77
C ARG A 102 -0.96 -9.61 8.81
N LEU A 103 -1.77 -10.01 9.79
CA LEU A 103 -3.12 -9.45 9.95
C LEU A 103 -3.05 -8.03 10.56
N PRO A 104 -4.01 -7.14 10.27
CA PRO A 104 -4.10 -5.83 10.93
C PRO A 104 -4.46 -5.92 12.42
N ASP A 105 -5.23 -6.95 12.81
CA ASP A 105 -5.75 -7.18 14.17
C ASP A 105 -6.24 -8.65 14.30
N LEU A 106 -6.47 -9.12 15.52
CA LEU A 106 -7.10 -10.41 15.80
C LEU A 106 -8.62 -10.35 15.62
N GLN A 107 -9.07 -10.40 14.37
CA GLN A 107 -10.48 -10.60 14.03
C GLN A 107 -10.67 -11.91 13.25
N PRO A 108 -11.62 -12.80 13.63
CA PRO A 108 -11.83 -14.07 12.94
C PRO A 108 -12.16 -13.93 11.44
N TRP A 109 -12.74 -12.80 11.03
CA TRP A 109 -12.98 -12.52 9.61
C TRP A 109 -11.70 -12.13 8.85
N MET A 110 -10.73 -11.47 9.49
CA MET A 110 -9.42 -11.16 8.89
C MET A 110 -8.60 -12.45 8.71
N VAL A 111 -8.55 -13.29 9.76
CA VAL A 111 -7.96 -14.65 9.70
C VAL A 111 -8.53 -15.43 8.53
N LYS A 112 -9.87 -15.41 8.39
CA LYS A 112 -10.55 -16.10 7.30
C LYS A 112 -10.14 -15.52 5.93
N ARG A 113 -10.22 -14.20 5.70
CA ARG A 113 -9.88 -13.58 4.39
C ARG A 113 -8.42 -13.85 3.99
N ALA A 114 -7.47 -13.68 4.91
CA ALA A 114 -6.07 -13.99 4.67
C ALA A 114 -5.86 -15.44 4.20
N LEU A 115 -6.43 -16.42 4.91
CA LEU A 115 -6.32 -17.83 4.51
C LEU A 115 -7.22 -18.20 3.32
N ASP A 116 -8.28 -17.44 3.04
CA ASP A 116 -9.18 -17.63 1.88
C ASP A 116 -8.60 -17.05 0.59
N SER A 117 -7.57 -16.19 0.67
CA SER A 117 -6.71 -15.78 -0.45
C SER A 117 -5.67 -16.85 -0.84
N GLY A 118 -5.53 -17.92 -0.04
CA GLY A 118 -4.56 -18.99 -0.26
C GLY A 118 -3.20 -18.77 0.42
N ALA A 119 -3.14 -17.96 1.48
CA ALA A 119 -1.93 -17.81 2.27
C ALA A 119 -1.53 -19.15 2.90
N HIS A 120 -0.23 -19.48 2.89
CA HIS A 120 0.34 -20.68 3.51
C HIS A 120 0.41 -20.61 5.05
N GLY A 121 0.11 -19.43 5.60
CA GLY A 121 -0.03 -19.19 7.02
C GLY A 121 -0.40 -17.75 7.33
N ILE A 122 -0.73 -17.50 8.58
CA ILE A 122 -0.96 -16.15 9.14
C ILE A 122 0.04 -15.85 10.25
N LEU A 123 0.30 -14.57 10.42
CA LEU A 123 1.09 -14.00 11.49
C LEU A 123 0.24 -12.91 12.16
N VAL A 124 -0.03 -13.06 13.46
CA VAL A 124 -0.95 -12.19 14.20
C VAL A 124 -0.17 -11.27 15.16
N PRO A 125 -0.32 -9.94 15.07
CA PRO A 125 0.37 -8.98 15.92
C PRO A 125 -0.30 -8.83 17.30
N LEU A 126 0.34 -8.06 18.18
CA LEU A 126 -0.23 -7.45 19.39
C LEU A 126 -0.96 -8.40 20.38
N ILE A 127 -0.63 -9.69 20.35
CA ILE A 127 -1.11 -10.67 21.35
C ILE A 127 -0.71 -10.22 22.76
N ARG A 128 -1.63 -10.37 23.71
CA ARG A 128 -1.47 -10.10 25.15
C ARG A 128 -1.83 -11.31 26.01
N THR A 129 -2.73 -12.19 25.57
CA THR A 129 -3.22 -13.30 26.41
C THR A 129 -3.18 -14.69 25.75
N VAL A 130 -3.02 -15.71 26.59
CA VAL A 130 -3.16 -17.13 26.22
C VAL A 130 -4.56 -17.44 25.65
N LYS A 131 -5.58 -16.61 25.95
CA LYS A 131 -6.92 -16.74 25.36
C LYS A 131 -6.92 -16.32 23.89
N GLU A 132 -6.38 -15.14 23.58
CA GLU A 132 -6.28 -14.67 22.19
C GLU A 132 -5.57 -15.68 21.30
N VAL A 133 -4.49 -16.29 21.76
CA VAL A 133 -3.78 -17.34 21.01
C VAL A 133 -4.67 -18.56 20.71
N LYS A 134 -5.55 -18.95 21.64
CA LYS A 134 -6.56 -20.00 21.40
C LYS A 134 -7.64 -19.53 20.42
N ASP A 135 -8.04 -18.27 20.47
CA ASP A 135 -8.98 -17.67 19.51
C ASP A 135 -8.37 -17.60 18.09
N VAL A 136 -7.08 -17.29 17.95
CA VAL A 136 -6.33 -17.35 16.67
C VAL A 136 -6.38 -18.76 16.08
N VAL A 137 -6.01 -19.77 16.87
CA VAL A 137 -6.01 -21.18 16.42
C VAL A 137 -7.43 -21.62 16.03
N ALA A 138 -8.42 -21.28 16.83
CA ALA A 138 -9.82 -21.56 16.52
C ALA A 138 -10.29 -20.85 15.24
N ALA A 139 -9.88 -19.61 14.97
CA ALA A 139 -10.24 -18.90 13.74
C ALA A 139 -9.51 -19.44 12.49
N ALA A 140 -8.31 -19.99 12.65
CA ALA A 140 -7.47 -20.46 11.54
C ALA A 140 -7.83 -21.88 11.06
N LYS A 141 -8.21 -22.78 11.97
CA LYS A 141 -8.46 -24.21 11.70
C LYS A 141 -9.96 -24.49 11.49
N PHE A 142 -10.27 -25.45 10.62
CA PHE A 142 -11.62 -25.95 10.36
C PHE A 142 -12.11 -26.89 11.49
N PRO A 143 -13.44 -27.03 11.68
CA PRO A 143 -14.01 -28.02 12.59
C PRO A 143 -13.50 -29.45 12.31
N PRO A 144 -13.29 -30.30 13.34
CA PRO A 144 -13.57 -30.06 14.76
C PRO A 144 -12.44 -29.34 15.52
N GLN A 145 -11.32 -29.02 14.87
CA GLN A 145 -10.14 -28.41 15.54
C GLN A 145 -10.31 -26.90 15.75
N GLY A 146 -11.18 -26.25 14.98
CA GLY A 146 -11.51 -24.83 15.09
C GLY A 146 -12.89 -24.51 14.55
N GLN A 147 -13.08 -23.25 14.16
CA GLN A 147 -14.36 -22.62 13.82
C GLN A 147 -14.30 -21.89 12.46
N ARG A 148 -13.22 -22.05 11.68
CA ARG A 148 -13.11 -21.41 10.35
C ARG A 148 -14.27 -21.85 9.44
N GLY A 149 -14.94 -20.88 8.82
CA GLY A 149 -15.94 -21.14 7.78
C GLY A 149 -15.27 -21.53 6.46
N PHE A 150 -15.76 -22.59 5.81
CA PHE A 150 -15.30 -23.04 4.50
C PHE A 150 -16.15 -22.43 3.36
N GLY A 151 -15.54 -22.16 2.19
CA GLY A 151 -16.28 -21.70 1.01
C GLY A 151 -15.51 -20.87 -0.03
N SER A 152 -14.28 -20.41 0.23
CA SER A 152 -13.48 -19.71 -0.79
C SER A 152 -12.99 -20.67 -1.89
N PRO A 153 -13.26 -20.38 -3.18
CA PRO A 153 -12.67 -21.13 -4.30
C PRO A 153 -11.25 -20.68 -4.63
N PHE A 154 -10.83 -19.50 -4.15
CA PHE A 154 -9.58 -18.86 -4.55
C PHE A 154 -8.37 -19.49 -3.89
N ALA A 155 -8.47 -19.86 -2.61
CA ALA A 155 -7.37 -20.43 -1.84
C ALA A 155 -6.74 -21.66 -2.51
N LEU A 156 -7.55 -22.47 -3.22
CA LEU A 156 -7.13 -23.70 -3.91
C LEU A 156 -6.08 -23.47 -5.00
N GLN A 157 -5.99 -22.25 -5.55
CA GLN A 157 -5.11 -21.89 -6.67
C GLN A 157 -3.68 -21.53 -6.23
N SER A 158 -3.46 -21.36 -4.93
CA SER A 158 -2.13 -21.08 -4.35
C SER A 158 -1.35 -22.35 -3.99
N PHE A 159 -1.85 -23.55 -4.34
CA PHE A 159 -1.23 -24.83 -3.99
C PHE A 159 -1.07 -25.71 -5.23
N GLU A 160 0.11 -26.28 -5.42
CA GLU A 160 0.48 -27.08 -6.60
C GLU A 160 0.91 -28.51 -6.21
N PRO A 161 0.45 -29.57 -6.92
CA PRO A 161 -0.56 -29.53 -7.98
C PRO A 161 -1.95 -29.16 -7.44
N GLY A 162 -2.72 -28.39 -8.22
CA GLY A 162 -4.03 -27.84 -7.85
C GLY A 162 -4.97 -28.74 -7.02
N LEU A 163 -5.65 -28.12 -6.06
CA LEU A 163 -6.51 -28.78 -5.07
C LEU A 163 -7.99 -28.83 -5.48
N THR A 164 -8.64 -29.95 -5.16
CA THR A 164 -10.10 -29.98 -4.99
C THR A 164 -10.51 -29.35 -3.65
N GLN A 165 -11.76 -28.91 -3.54
CA GLN A 165 -12.34 -28.41 -2.29
C GLN A 165 -12.20 -29.42 -1.13
N THR A 166 -12.39 -30.71 -1.40
CA THR A 166 -12.28 -31.79 -0.41
C THR A 166 -10.85 -31.99 0.07
N GLU A 167 -9.87 -32.03 -0.83
CA GLU A 167 -8.45 -32.17 -0.46
C GLU A 167 -7.97 -31.01 0.41
N TYR A 168 -8.35 -29.77 0.07
CA TYR A 168 -7.99 -28.60 0.89
C TYR A 168 -8.66 -28.66 2.28
N LEU A 169 -9.97 -28.97 2.35
CA LEU A 169 -10.67 -29.09 3.64
C LEU A 169 -10.04 -30.16 4.55
N GLN A 170 -9.51 -31.24 3.97
CA GLN A 170 -8.81 -32.30 4.71
C GLN A 170 -7.37 -31.90 5.11
N GLN A 171 -6.61 -31.26 4.22
CA GLN A 171 -5.17 -31.00 4.42
C GLN A 171 -4.86 -29.67 5.13
N ALA A 172 -5.77 -28.69 5.10
CA ALA A 172 -5.51 -27.32 5.53
C ALA A 172 -5.17 -27.19 7.02
N ASN A 173 -5.80 -27.99 7.90
CA ASN A 173 -5.53 -27.91 9.33
C ASN A 173 -4.08 -28.25 9.71
N GLU A 174 -3.48 -29.19 8.99
CA GLU A 174 -2.09 -29.63 9.20
C GLU A 174 -1.07 -28.83 8.38
N SER A 175 -1.50 -28.25 7.26
CA SER A 175 -0.60 -27.61 6.27
C SER A 175 -0.55 -26.08 6.34
N LEU A 176 -1.49 -25.43 7.04
CA LEU A 176 -1.51 -23.97 7.21
C LEU A 176 -0.90 -23.56 8.54
N LEU A 177 0.16 -22.73 8.49
CA LEU A 177 0.91 -22.30 9.66
C LEU A 177 0.17 -21.21 10.44
N THR A 178 0.04 -21.40 11.75
CA THR A 178 -0.40 -20.37 12.70
C THR A 178 0.81 -19.79 13.42
N ILE A 179 1.09 -18.50 13.21
CA ILE A 179 2.19 -17.75 13.82
C ILE A 179 1.59 -16.58 14.63
N VAL A 180 2.18 -16.27 15.78
CA VAL A 180 1.83 -15.09 16.59
C VAL A 180 3.08 -14.29 16.97
N GLN A 181 2.94 -12.97 17.07
CA GLN A 181 4.00 -12.09 17.56
C GLN A 181 4.00 -12.02 19.10
N ILE A 182 5.19 -12.03 19.68
CA ILE A 182 5.45 -11.71 21.08
C ILE A 182 6.15 -10.35 21.12
N GLU A 183 5.38 -9.31 21.42
CA GLU A 183 5.82 -7.92 21.43
C GLU A 183 5.11 -7.05 22.47
N THR A 184 4.46 -7.70 23.44
CA THR A 184 3.84 -7.09 24.62
C THR A 184 4.46 -7.69 25.88
N GLN A 185 4.39 -6.99 27.02
CA GLN A 185 4.89 -7.51 28.29
C GLN A 185 4.07 -8.75 28.70
N GLU A 186 2.76 -8.71 28.51
CA GLU A 186 1.84 -9.76 28.92
C GLU A 186 2.08 -11.07 28.15
N ALA A 187 2.38 -10.98 26.84
CA ALA A 187 2.75 -12.16 26.03
C ALA A 187 4.19 -12.64 26.27
N LEU A 188 5.10 -11.77 26.71
CA LEU A 188 6.45 -12.16 27.17
C LEU A 188 6.35 -12.95 28.48
N ASP A 189 5.56 -12.48 29.44
CA ASP A 189 5.36 -13.16 30.74
C ASP A 189 4.67 -14.52 30.54
N ALA A 190 3.66 -14.58 29.66
CA ALA A 190 2.91 -15.80 29.35
C ALA A 190 3.57 -16.71 28.28
N VAL A 191 4.79 -16.40 27.81
CA VAL A 191 5.36 -17.03 26.60
C VAL A 191 5.47 -18.56 26.68
N GLY A 192 5.67 -19.12 27.89
CA GLY A 192 5.72 -20.56 28.12
C GLY A 192 4.38 -21.29 27.94
N GLU A 193 3.26 -20.60 28.17
CA GLU A 193 1.91 -21.12 27.90
C GLU A 193 1.48 -20.88 26.45
N ILE A 194 1.94 -19.78 25.84
CA ILE A 194 1.64 -19.40 24.46
C ILE A 194 2.36 -20.33 23.46
N ALA A 195 3.66 -20.56 23.64
CA ALA A 195 4.50 -21.33 22.72
C ALA A 195 3.91 -22.68 22.25
N PRO A 196 3.44 -23.61 23.13
CA PRO A 196 2.95 -24.92 22.67
C PRO A 196 1.68 -24.87 21.81
N LEU A 197 0.93 -23.77 21.80
CA LEU A 197 -0.38 -23.67 21.14
C LEU A 197 -0.31 -23.42 19.62
N VAL A 198 0.84 -22.95 19.11
CA VAL A 198 1.00 -22.44 17.73
C VAL A 198 2.17 -23.11 17.01
N ASP A 199 2.30 -22.93 15.70
CA ASP A 199 3.37 -23.55 14.91
C ASP A 199 4.71 -22.82 15.08
N ALA A 200 4.67 -21.48 15.20
CA ALA A 200 5.83 -20.65 15.48
C ALA A 200 5.48 -19.42 16.33
N LEU A 201 6.46 -18.94 17.11
CA LEU A 201 6.45 -17.60 17.70
C LEU A 201 7.33 -16.66 16.86
N PHE A 202 6.90 -15.41 16.72
CA PHE A 202 7.66 -14.36 16.04
C PHE A 202 7.95 -13.21 17.01
N VAL A 203 9.09 -12.56 16.85
CA VAL A 203 9.54 -11.45 17.69
C VAL A 203 9.54 -10.17 16.86
N GLY A 204 8.73 -9.19 17.27
CA GLY A 204 8.81 -7.80 16.82
C GLY A 204 9.71 -7.02 17.78
N PRO A 205 11.03 -6.86 17.52
CA PRO A 205 11.95 -6.32 18.53
C PRO A 205 11.74 -4.83 18.81
N PHE A 206 11.16 -4.08 17.87
CA PHE A 206 10.83 -2.67 18.05
C PHE A 206 9.69 -2.51 19.05
N ASP A 207 8.58 -3.20 18.82
CA ASP A 207 7.38 -3.09 19.64
C ASP A 207 7.50 -3.83 20.97
N LEU A 208 8.24 -4.95 21.01
CA LEU A 208 8.67 -5.56 22.27
C LEU A 208 9.47 -4.56 23.10
N GLY A 209 10.48 -3.92 22.50
CA GLY A 209 11.28 -2.87 23.15
C GLY A 209 10.43 -1.71 23.66
N ASN A 210 9.47 -1.24 22.85
CA ASN A 210 8.53 -0.19 23.26
C ASN A 210 7.66 -0.62 24.46
N ASN A 211 7.11 -1.83 24.45
CA ASN A 211 6.19 -2.31 25.50
C ASN A 211 6.92 -2.62 26.83
N ILE A 212 8.18 -3.10 26.79
CA ILE A 212 8.96 -3.36 28.02
C ILE A 212 9.73 -2.13 28.53
N GLY A 213 9.72 -1.01 27.80
CA GLY A 213 10.39 0.24 28.18
C GLY A 213 11.83 0.41 27.69
N HIS A 214 12.33 -0.52 26.87
CA HIS A 214 13.68 -0.54 26.32
C HIS A 214 13.67 -0.47 24.77
N PRO A 215 13.31 0.70 24.18
CA PRO A 215 13.13 0.85 22.73
C PRO A 215 14.43 0.71 21.95
N VAL A 216 14.35 0.21 20.71
CA VAL A 216 15.49 0.10 19.79
C VAL A 216 15.86 1.47 19.24
N ILE A 217 17.07 1.97 19.56
CA ILE A 217 17.54 3.31 19.17
C ILE A 217 18.79 3.20 18.30
N GLY A 218 18.71 3.68 17.06
CA GLY A 218 19.86 3.72 16.14
C GLY A 218 20.50 2.35 15.89
N ASP A 219 19.65 1.36 15.56
CA ASP A 219 19.98 -0.07 15.40
C ASP A 219 20.61 -0.76 16.63
N LYS A 220 20.65 -0.11 17.79
CA LYS A 220 21.08 -0.73 19.06
C LYS A 220 19.88 -1.25 19.83
N MET A 221 19.96 -2.53 20.22
CA MET A 221 19.07 -3.16 21.19
C MET A 221 19.67 -3.03 22.60
N ASP A 222 18.82 -2.77 23.58
CA ASP A 222 19.17 -2.77 24.99
C ASP A 222 19.50 -4.21 25.50
N PRO A 223 20.43 -4.39 26.45
CA PRO A 223 20.66 -5.69 27.09
C PRO A 223 19.40 -6.39 27.62
N GLU A 224 18.45 -5.66 28.21
CA GLU A 224 17.23 -6.24 28.80
C GLU A 224 16.26 -6.71 27.70
N LEU A 225 16.16 -5.96 26.59
CA LEU A 225 15.48 -6.42 25.37
C LEU A 225 16.15 -7.68 24.79
N VAL A 226 17.49 -7.75 24.77
CA VAL A 226 18.22 -8.94 24.31
C VAL A 226 17.97 -10.16 25.21
N GLU A 227 17.86 -9.97 26.53
CA GLU A 227 17.50 -11.05 27.46
C GLU A 227 16.03 -11.48 27.32
N ALA A 228 15.09 -10.56 27.07
CA ALA A 228 13.70 -10.87 26.74
C ALA A 228 13.58 -11.70 25.44
N ILE A 229 14.28 -11.31 24.36
CA ILE A 229 14.32 -12.06 23.10
C ILE A 229 14.91 -13.47 23.32
N ALA A 230 15.94 -13.60 24.16
CA ALA A 230 16.52 -14.90 24.51
C ALA A 230 15.56 -15.77 25.35
N ALA A 231 14.74 -15.17 26.22
CA ALA A 231 13.71 -15.87 26.98
C ALA A 231 12.61 -16.43 26.05
N ILE A 232 12.12 -15.64 25.09
CA ILE A 232 11.14 -16.08 24.08
C ILE A 232 11.69 -17.26 23.27
N LEU A 233 12.93 -17.16 22.77
CA LEU A 233 13.60 -18.25 22.06
C LEU A 233 13.67 -19.53 22.91
N LYS A 234 14.11 -19.41 24.17
CA LYS A 234 14.24 -20.54 25.09
C LYS A 234 12.90 -21.24 25.33
N ALA A 235 11.82 -20.48 25.56
CA ALA A 235 10.48 -21.03 25.75
C ALA A 235 9.96 -21.72 24.48
N THR A 236 10.16 -21.09 23.31
CA THR A 236 9.75 -21.62 22.00
C THR A 236 10.41 -22.96 21.69
N VAL A 237 11.73 -23.06 21.93
CA VAL A 237 12.51 -24.29 21.71
C VAL A 237 12.14 -25.37 22.74
N ALA A 238 11.90 -24.99 24.01
CA ALA A 238 11.43 -25.94 25.03
C ALA A 238 10.04 -26.53 24.71
N ALA A 239 9.18 -25.77 24.03
CA ALA A 239 7.89 -26.24 23.51
C ALA A 239 7.99 -27.04 22.19
N GLY A 240 9.20 -27.23 21.64
CA GLY A 240 9.44 -27.92 20.36
C GLY A 240 9.02 -27.14 19.12
N LYS A 241 8.76 -25.82 19.24
CA LYS A 241 8.27 -24.97 18.16
C LYS A 241 9.39 -24.13 17.53
N LYS A 242 9.05 -23.34 16.52
CA LYS A 242 10.00 -22.51 15.74
C LYS A 242 9.93 -21.05 16.19
N CYS A 243 11.07 -20.37 16.24
CA CYS A 243 11.16 -18.97 16.64
C CYS A 243 11.56 -18.10 15.45
N GLY A 244 10.98 -16.92 15.30
CA GLY A 244 11.30 -15.95 14.26
C GLY A 244 11.56 -14.55 14.77
N ILE A 245 12.29 -13.75 14.01
CA ILE A 245 12.56 -12.35 14.33
C ILE A 245 12.70 -11.52 13.05
N TYR A 246 12.26 -10.26 13.14
CA TYR A 246 12.52 -9.25 12.12
C TYR A 246 13.94 -8.66 12.28
N CYS A 247 14.71 -8.59 11.21
CA CYS A 247 16.06 -8.00 11.20
C CYS A 247 16.17 -6.87 10.16
N THR A 248 16.68 -5.71 10.60
CA THR A 248 16.98 -4.56 9.75
C THR A 248 18.29 -4.70 8.98
N SER A 249 19.24 -5.49 9.49
CA SER A 249 20.57 -5.70 8.90
C SER A 249 21.03 -7.16 9.03
N ASP A 250 22.11 -7.52 8.34
CA ASP A 250 22.85 -8.78 8.57
C ASP A 250 23.77 -8.72 9.80
N SER A 251 23.87 -7.56 10.47
CA SER A 251 24.81 -7.29 11.57
C SER A 251 24.11 -7.07 12.90
N THR A 252 22.99 -7.76 13.16
CA THR A 252 22.50 -7.91 14.53
C THR A 252 23.49 -8.79 15.30
N ASP A 253 24.13 -8.24 16.35
CA ASP A 253 25.20 -8.87 17.17
C ASP A 253 24.77 -10.15 17.95
N LEU A 254 23.61 -10.71 17.60
CA LEU A 254 22.99 -11.86 18.22
C LEU A 254 23.36 -13.14 17.45
N ALA A 255 24.51 -13.72 17.79
CA ALA A 255 25.02 -14.98 17.21
C ALA A 255 23.97 -16.12 17.14
N TRP A 256 22.98 -16.09 18.03
CA TRP A 256 21.80 -16.96 18.12
C TRP A 256 20.93 -17.00 16.86
N VAL A 257 20.87 -15.89 16.11
CA VAL A 257 20.03 -15.71 14.91
C VAL A 257 20.55 -16.54 13.72
N HIS A 258 21.78 -17.07 13.80
CA HIS A 258 22.34 -18.02 12.84
C HIS A 258 21.98 -19.49 13.13
N SER A 259 21.23 -19.78 14.20
CA SER A 259 20.77 -21.14 14.50
C SER A 259 19.78 -21.64 13.43
N PRO A 260 19.85 -22.91 12.96
CA PRO A 260 18.90 -23.46 12.00
C PRO A 260 17.48 -23.66 12.57
N GLN A 261 17.25 -23.32 13.84
CA GLN A 261 15.92 -23.28 14.45
C GLN A 261 15.20 -21.93 14.26
N PHE A 262 15.84 -20.95 13.59
CA PHE A 262 15.36 -19.57 13.45
C PHE A 262 14.74 -19.25 12.08
N LEU A 263 13.64 -18.50 12.09
CA LEU A 263 13.11 -17.76 10.94
C LEU A 263 13.74 -16.37 10.89
N ARG A 264 14.53 -16.08 9.84
CA ARG A 264 15.10 -14.73 9.61
C ARG A 264 14.26 -14.00 8.57
N VAL A 265 13.63 -12.88 8.93
CA VAL A 265 13.11 -11.96 7.91
C VAL A 265 14.09 -10.81 7.70
N LYS A 266 14.55 -10.66 6.45
CA LYS A 266 15.25 -9.44 6.04
C LYS A 266 14.24 -8.37 5.65
N ARG A 267 14.43 -7.16 6.18
CA ARG A 267 13.77 -5.96 5.67
C ARG A 267 14.16 -5.74 4.20
N VAL A 268 13.18 -5.64 3.30
CA VAL A 268 13.40 -5.11 1.94
C VAL A 268 12.77 -3.74 1.85
N ILE A 269 13.55 -2.70 2.18
CA ILE A 269 13.24 -1.37 1.65
C ILE A 269 13.71 -1.38 0.19
N LEU A 270 12.84 -0.99 -0.74
CA LEU A 270 13.20 -0.76 -2.16
C LEU A 270 14.21 0.40 -2.37
N GLN A 271 14.69 1.01 -1.28
CA GLN A 271 15.60 2.14 -1.26
C GLN A 271 17.08 1.73 -1.31
N ASP A 272 17.42 0.49 -0.92
CA ASP A 272 18.81 0.03 -0.77
C ASP A 272 19.37 -0.78 -1.96
N CYS A 273 18.85 -0.51 -3.16
CA CYS A 273 19.38 -1.01 -4.44
C CYS A 273 20.73 -0.33 -4.81
N LYS A 274 21.60 -0.10 -3.82
CA LYS A 274 22.91 0.56 -3.92
C LYS A 274 24.05 -0.24 -3.28
N SER A 275 23.77 -1.20 -2.40
CA SER A 275 24.81 -2.03 -1.78
C SER A 275 25.16 -3.26 -2.65
N ARG A 276 26.44 -3.41 -3.03
CA ARG A 276 26.93 -4.49 -3.92
C ARG A 276 27.10 -5.85 -3.22
N GLN A 277 26.32 -6.15 -2.18
CA GLN A 277 26.54 -7.31 -1.31
C GLN A 277 25.59 -8.49 -1.58
N VAL A 278 24.36 -8.26 -2.04
CA VAL A 278 23.36 -9.33 -2.27
C VAL A 278 23.87 -10.34 -3.32
N THR A 279 24.50 -9.87 -4.39
CA THR A 279 25.10 -10.73 -5.44
C THR A 279 26.36 -11.48 -4.98
N ARG A 280 26.97 -11.11 -3.85
CA ARG A 280 28.23 -11.71 -3.38
C ARG A 280 27.99 -12.96 -2.52
N MET A 281 27.00 -12.94 -1.64
CA MET A 281 26.68 -14.10 -0.77
C MET A 281 26.21 -15.31 -1.59
N ALA A 282 25.28 -15.11 -2.53
CA ALA A 282 24.82 -16.17 -3.43
C ALA A 282 25.97 -16.79 -4.26
N ALA A 283 26.95 -15.97 -4.65
CA ALA A 283 28.16 -16.44 -5.33
C ALA A 283 29.18 -17.12 -4.39
N GLU A 284 29.05 -17.01 -3.07
CA GLU A 284 29.94 -17.64 -2.09
C GLU A 284 29.36 -18.97 -1.58
N GLU A 285 28.04 -19.10 -1.38
CA GLU A 285 27.39 -20.39 -1.08
C GLU A 285 27.48 -21.39 -2.25
N CYS A 286 27.24 -20.95 -3.49
CA CYS A 286 27.41 -21.81 -4.68
C CYS A 286 28.86 -22.30 -4.92
N ARG A 287 29.86 -21.81 -4.17
CA ARG A 287 31.24 -22.32 -4.21
C ARG A 287 31.53 -23.42 -3.17
N GLY A 288 30.63 -23.67 -2.21
CA GLY A 288 30.81 -24.72 -1.20
C GLY A 288 30.56 -26.13 -1.75
N GLU A 289 29.41 -26.35 -2.38
CA GLU A 289 28.88 -27.70 -2.63
C GLU A 289 29.51 -28.43 -3.84
N LEU A 290 30.21 -27.70 -4.72
CA LEU A 290 30.95 -28.29 -5.86
C LEU A 290 32.32 -28.88 -5.49
N SER A 291 32.74 -28.80 -4.22
CA SER A 291 34.08 -29.20 -3.76
C SER A 291 34.30 -30.72 -3.54
N ARG A 292 33.33 -31.57 -3.90
CA ARG A 292 33.40 -33.04 -3.74
C ARG A 292 33.37 -33.84 -5.05
N CYS A 293 34.06 -33.37 -6.08
CA CYS A 293 34.41 -34.19 -7.23
C CYS A 293 35.87 -33.94 -7.63
N THR A 294 36.66 -35.01 -7.75
CA THR A 294 38.09 -34.93 -8.06
C THR A 294 38.34 -34.98 -9.57
N ASP A 295 38.65 -33.84 -10.20
CA ASP A 295 39.78 -33.76 -11.13
C ASP A 295 40.28 -32.32 -11.35
N GLN A 296 41.50 -32.21 -11.88
CA GLN A 296 42.27 -31.04 -12.35
C GLN A 296 41.64 -29.63 -12.26
N GLN A 297 42.34 -28.71 -11.57
CA GLN A 297 41.96 -27.30 -11.40
C GLN A 297 41.81 -26.54 -12.73
N ARG A 298 40.56 -26.29 -13.13
CA ARG A 298 40.20 -25.35 -14.21
C ARG A 298 39.98 -23.95 -13.64
N LYS A 299 40.61 -22.93 -14.22
CA LYS A 299 40.52 -21.52 -13.78
C LYS A 299 39.73 -20.71 -14.82
N ILE A 300 39.02 -19.67 -14.41
CA ILE A 300 38.28 -18.77 -15.32
C ILE A 300 38.97 -17.42 -15.35
N CYS A 301 39.19 -16.86 -16.54
CA CYS A 301 39.89 -15.59 -16.68
C CYS A 301 38.97 -14.39 -16.45
N VAL A 302 39.41 -13.46 -15.57
CA VAL A 302 38.61 -12.28 -15.16
C VAL A 302 38.67 -11.11 -16.15
N HIS A 303 39.50 -11.18 -17.19
CA HIS A 303 39.65 -10.09 -18.17
C HIS A 303 38.37 -9.89 -19.00
N GLN A 304 37.93 -8.62 -19.14
CA GLN A 304 36.68 -8.27 -19.80
C GLN A 304 36.71 -8.65 -21.29
N GLY A 305 35.69 -9.38 -21.74
CA GLY A 305 35.61 -9.92 -23.10
C GLY A 305 36.38 -11.23 -23.33
N CYS A 306 37.11 -11.76 -22.34
CA CYS A 306 37.80 -13.05 -22.50
C CYS A 306 36.93 -14.25 -22.11
N GLY A 307 36.49 -14.33 -20.84
CA GLY A 307 35.59 -15.38 -20.33
C GLY A 307 36.09 -16.83 -20.36
N LYS A 308 37.23 -17.12 -21.02
CA LYS A 308 37.78 -18.47 -21.17
C LYS A 308 38.02 -19.17 -19.84
N VAL A 309 37.74 -20.47 -19.84
CA VAL A 309 38.22 -21.44 -18.86
C VAL A 309 39.58 -21.96 -19.34
N TYR A 310 40.62 -21.84 -18.53
CA TYR A 310 42.00 -22.17 -18.86
C TYR A 310 42.61 -23.12 -17.82
N THR A 311 43.60 -23.92 -18.24
CA THR A 311 44.42 -24.77 -17.36
C THR A 311 45.86 -24.29 -17.28
N ASP A 312 46.39 -23.71 -18.37
CA ASP A 312 47.71 -23.08 -18.43
C ASP A 312 47.59 -21.55 -18.42
N ALA A 313 48.33 -20.88 -17.52
CA ALA A 313 48.30 -19.42 -17.38
C ALA A 313 49.03 -18.70 -18.53
N ASP A 314 49.85 -19.41 -19.30
CA ASP A 314 50.63 -18.87 -20.40
C ASP A 314 49.90 -18.94 -21.77
N GLU A 315 48.66 -19.44 -21.81
CA GLU A 315 47.78 -19.32 -22.98
C GLU A 315 47.47 -17.83 -23.29
N VAL A 316 47.37 -17.49 -24.58
CA VAL A 316 47.12 -16.13 -25.06
C VAL A 316 45.67 -15.69 -24.78
N CYS A 317 45.53 -14.88 -23.73
CA CYS A 317 44.29 -14.21 -23.35
C CYS A 317 44.05 -12.99 -24.27
N ARG A 318 42.98 -13.04 -25.07
CA ARG A 318 42.47 -11.88 -25.82
C ARG A 318 41.37 -11.18 -25.01
N TYR A 319 41.49 -9.87 -24.78
CA TYR A 319 40.56 -9.11 -23.93
C TYR A 319 40.50 -7.59 -24.24
N HIS A 320 39.57 -6.90 -23.59
CA HIS A 320 39.44 -5.43 -23.58
C HIS A 320 39.87 -4.89 -22.20
N PRO A 321 40.94 -4.07 -22.07
CA PRO A 321 41.40 -3.53 -20.79
C PRO A 321 40.66 -2.25 -20.37
N GLY A 322 39.79 -1.69 -21.23
CA GLY A 322 39.01 -0.49 -20.96
C GLY A 322 37.51 -0.81 -20.84
N PRO A 323 36.78 -0.25 -19.84
CA PRO A 323 35.37 -0.57 -19.60
C PRO A 323 34.46 -0.19 -20.78
N PRO A 324 33.23 -0.73 -20.83
CA PRO A 324 32.24 -0.35 -21.83
C PRO A 324 31.81 1.11 -21.68
N ILE A 325 31.48 1.75 -22.80
CA ILE A 325 30.94 3.11 -22.91
C ILE A 325 29.65 3.05 -23.73
N PHE A 326 28.61 3.69 -23.21
CA PHE A 326 27.32 3.88 -23.89
C PHE A 326 27.02 5.39 -23.91
N HIS A 327 27.00 6.00 -25.10
CA HIS A 327 26.77 7.45 -25.27
C HIS A 327 26.09 7.71 -26.62
N GLU A 328 25.15 8.65 -26.67
CA GLU A 328 24.45 9.07 -27.91
C GLU A 328 23.93 7.89 -28.77
N GLY A 329 23.36 6.88 -28.10
CA GLY A 329 22.85 5.64 -28.71
C GLY A 329 23.93 4.60 -29.04
N GLN A 330 25.17 5.04 -29.29
CA GLN A 330 26.32 4.22 -29.62
C GLN A 330 26.87 3.45 -28.40
N LYS A 331 27.43 2.27 -28.68
CA LYS A 331 27.94 1.31 -27.70
C LYS A 331 29.32 0.82 -28.15
N GLY A 332 30.26 0.67 -27.22
CA GLY A 332 31.60 0.19 -27.54
C GLY A 332 32.56 0.26 -26.34
N TRP A 333 33.72 -0.39 -26.44
CA TRP A 333 34.71 -0.43 -25.36
C TRP A 333 35.57 0.85 -25.31
N LYS A 334 36.09 1.19 -24.14
CA LYS A 334 36.96 2.37 -23.97
C LYS A 334 38.34 2.21 -24.65
N CYS A 335 38.83 0.99 -24.85
CA CYS A 335 40.12 0.76 -25.50
C CYS A 335 40.10 0.92 -27.03
N CYS A 336 38.97 0.68 -27.69
CA CYS A 336 38.90 0.53 -29.14
C CYS A 336 37.83 1.43 -29.77
N LYS A 337 38.05 1.78 -31.04
CA LYS A 337 37.18 2.71 -31.80
C LYS A 337 35.87 2.13 -32.37
N PRO A 338 35.62 0.80 -32.50
CA PRO A 338 34.31 0.30 -32.89
C PRO A 338 33.18 0.85 -32.02
N ARG A 339 32.16 1.40 -32.66
CA ARG A 339 30.96 1.96 -32.06
C ARG A 339 29.76 1.47 -32.86
N VAL A 340 28.80 0.85 -32.18
CA VAL A 340 27.68 0.13 -32.79
C VAL A 340 26.37 0.51 -32.12
N LEU A 341 25.24 0.32 -32.79
CA LEU A 341 23.94 0.87 -32.37
C LEU A 341 23.09 -0.16 -31.61
N THR A 342 23.21 -1.45 -31.91
CA THR A 342 22.55 -2.52 -31.17
C THR A 342 23.43 -3.07 -30.02
N PHE A 343 22.83 -3.84 -29.12
CA PHE A 343 23.60 -4.53 -28.06
C PHE A 343 24.24 -5.83 -28.55
N GLU A 344 23.66 -6.48 -29.56
CA GLU A 344 24.18 -7.73 -30.14
C GLU A 344 25.49 -7.47 -30.90
N GLU A 345 25.52 -6.44 -31.76
CA GLU A 345 26.77 -5.97 -32.39
C GLU A 345 27.86 -5.63 -31.35
N PHE A 346 27.46 -5.06 -30.19
CA PHE A 346 28.40 -4.68 -29.13
C PHE A 346 29.07 -5.90 -28.49
N MET A 347 28.32 -6.99 -28.31
CA MET A 347 28.84 -8.26 -27.82
C MET A 347 29.76 -8.96 -28.83
N THR A 348 29.70 -8.60 -30.12
CA THR A 348 30.56 -9.14 -31.19
C THR A 348 31.82 -8.32 -31.49
N ILE A 349 32.13 -7.25 -30.75
CA ILE A 349 33.35 -6.45 -30.95
C ILE A 349 34.60 -7.25 -30.52
N GLU A 350 35.44 -7.63 -31.48
CA GLU A 350 36.67 -8.39 -31.23
C GLU A 350 37.60 -7.74 -30.18
N PRO A 351 38.27 -8.53 -29.32
CA PRO A 351 39.14 -8.01 -28.27
C PRO A 351 40.33 -7.17 -28.77
N CYS A 352 40.56 -6.03 -28.12
CA CYS A 352 41.55 -5.03 -28.54
C CYS A 352 42.98 -5.25 -27.99
N THR A 353 43.24 -6.30 -27.21
CA THR A 353 44.53 -6.52 -26.52
C THR A 353 44.79 -8.02 -26.27
N GLU A 354 46.06 -8.43 -26.34
CA GLU A 354 46.53 -9.77 -25.98
C GLU A 354 47.38 -9.72 -24.69
N GLY A 355 47.35 -10.79 -23.89
CA GLY A 355 48.14 -10.95 -22.68
C GLY A 355 48.05 -12.37 -22.11
N LYS A 356 48.44 -12.56 -20.84
CA LYS A 356 48.29 -13.84 -20.11
C LYS A 356 46.96 -13.89 -19.35
N HIS A 357 46.46 -15.09 -19.04
CA HIS A 357 45.23 -15.24 -18.26
C HIS A 357 45.45 -14.94 -16.77
N SER A 358 44.65 -14.01 -16.23
CA SER A 358 44.69 -13.60 -14.81
C SER A 358 43.42 -14.00 -14.04
N THR A 359 43.58 -14.14 -12.72
CA THR A 359 42.51 -14.36 -11.71
C THR A 359 42.46 -13.28 -10.63
N THR A 360 43.25 -12.19 -10.74
CA THR A 360 43.30 -11.10 -9.76
C THR A 360 42.90 -9.76 -10.38
N ASP A 361 41.80 -9.19 -9.91
CA ASP A 361 41.35 -7.84 -10.27
C ASP A 361 42.29 -6.78 -9.69
N LEU A 362 43.28 -6.32 -10.48
CA LEU A 362 43.92 -5.00 -10.38
C LEU A 362 44.89 -4.79 -11.57
N PRO A 363 44.48 -4.13 -12.67
CA PRO A 363 45.43 -3.70 -13.69
C PRO A 363 46.29 -2.53 -13.18
N PRO A 364 47.61 -2.51 -13.44
CA PRO A 364 48.48 -1.42 -13.01
C PRO A 364 48.17 -0.11 -13.75
N LYS A 365 48.47 1.04 -13.12
CA LYS A 365 48.45 2.34 -13.79
C LYS A 365 49.57 2.40 -14.84
N VAL A 366 49.21 2.77 -16.06
CA VAL A 366 50.15 3.12 -17.13
C VAL A 366 49.99 4.61 -17.44
N GLU A 367 51.10 5.26 -17.77
CA GLU A 367 51.23 6.72 -17.79
C GLU A 367 50.70 7.38 -19.08
N LYS A 368 50.53 8.71 -19.04
CA LYS A 368 50.13 9.50 -20.21
C LYS A 368 51.27 9.57 -21.24
N ARG A 369 51.04 9.08 -22.46
CA ARG A 369 51.78 9.57 -23.63
C ARG A 369 51.09 10.84 -24.17
N ALA A 370 51.89 11.77 -24.72
CA ALA A 370 51.39 13.02 -25.29
C ALA A 370 50.52 12.80 -26.55
N ALA A 371 49.72 13.81 -26.91
CA ALA A 371 48.83 13.76 -28.07
C ALA A 371 49.52 14.22 -29.36
N ASP A 372 49.28 13.51 -30.46
CA ASP A 372 49.68 13.94 -31.80
C ASP A 372 48.70 15.02 -32.33
N PRO A 373 49.16 16.10 -33.02
CA PRO A 373 48.31 17.25 -33.34
C PRO A 373 47.25 17.05 -34.44
N ALA A 374 47.24 15.90 -35.13
CA ALA A 374 46.66 15.74 -36.47
C ALA A 374 45.13 15.52 -36.55
N VAL A 375 44.36 15.88 -35.52
CA VAL A 375 42.89 15.66 -35.49
C VAL A 375 42.09 16.90 -35.03
N ALA A 376 42.70 18.08 -35.07
CA ALA A 376 42.06 19.33 -34.64
C ALA A 376 41.19 20.02 -35.72
N GLU A 377 41.34 19.66 -36.99
CA GLU A 377 40.88 20.50 -38.13
C GLU A 377 39.64 19.98 -38.88
N ALA A 378 39.02 18.90 -38.40
CA ALA A 378 37.92 18.21 -39.11
C ALA A 378 36.54 18.32 -38.41
N ALA A 379 36.31 19.35 -37.59
CA ALA A 379 35.13 19.47 -36.72
C ALA A 379 34.47 20.87 -36.72
N SER A 380 34.48 21.58 -37.86
CA SER A 380 33.99 22.96 -37.98
C SER A 380 33.00 23.17 -39.13
N SER A 381 31.89 22.41 -39.17
CA SER A 381 30.89 22.54 -40.25
C SER A 381 29.44 22.11 -39.95
N PHE A 382 29.00 22.02 -38.69
CA PHE A 382 27.59 21.76 -38.37
C PHE A 382 27.02 22.71 -37.30
N ALA A 383 25.78 23.15 -37.51
CA ALA A 383 25.12 24.18 -36.70
C ALA A 383 24.49 23.61 -35.41
N ALA A 384 24.41 24.45 -34.37
CA ALA A 384 23.87 24.05 -33.07
C ALA A 384 22.33 23.98 -33.05
N PRO A 385 21.74 22.98 -32.35
CA PRO A 385 20.30 22.94 -32.09
C PRO A 385 19.89 23.99 -31.02
N PRO A 386 18.61 24.40 -30.99
CA PRO A 386 18.13 25.40 -30.03
C PRO A 386 18.11 24.87 -28.59
N PRO A 387 18.26 25.76 -27.58
CA PRO A 387 18.31 25.37 -26.17
C PRO A 387 16.96 24.86 -25.66
N ARG A 388 16.99 23.80 -24.84
CA ARG A 388 15.81 23.39 -24.06
C ARG A 388 15.54 24.36 -22.92
N ALA A 389 14.27 24.71 -22.72
CA ALA A 389 13.80 25.40 -21.53
C ALA A 389 14.03 24.55 -20.25
N PRO A 390 14.24 25.18 -19.09
CA PRO A 390 14.49 24.46 -17.83
C PRO A 390 13.24 23.69 -17.37
N VAL A 391 13.47 22.53 -16.75
CA VAL A 391 12.42 21.74 -16.09
C VAL A 391 11.96 22.47 -14.82
N VAL A 392 10.65 22.66 -14.69
CA VAL A 392 10.03 23.33 -13.52
C VAL A 392 10.17 22.46 -12.28
N ALA A 393 10.47 23.08 -11.14
CA ALA A 393 10.57 22.42 -9.83
C ALA A 393 9.21 21.84 -9.38
N PRO A 394 9.18 20.78 -8.53
CA PRO A 394 7.94 20.25 -7.99
C PRO A 394 7.18 21.33 -7.22
N GLN A 395 5.91 21.54 -7.58
CA GLN A 395 5.05 22.56 -6.98
C GLN A 395 4.39 22.07 -5.67
N HIS A 396 3.82 23.03 -4.93
CA HIS A 396 3.36 22.88 -3.55
C HIS A 396 2.30 21.81 -3.32
N ILE A 397 2.36 21.19 -2.13
CA ILE A 397 1.20 20.57 -1.46
C ILE A 397 0.17 21.69 -1.19
N PRO A 398 -1.12 21.52 -1.53
CA PRO A 398 -2.13 22.53 -1.28
C PRO A 398 -2.40 22.69 0.23
N THR A 399 -2.28 23.93 0.72
CA THR A 399 -2.70 24.31 2.07
C THR A 399 -4.22 24.17 2.21
N PRO A 400 -4.75 23.64 3.33
CA PRO A 400 -6.20 23.70 3.60
C PRO A 400 -6.69 25.16 3.64
N PRO A 401 -7.97 25.42 3.29
CA PRO A 401 -8.51 26.77 3.30
C PRO A 401 -8.49 27.37 4.72
N PRO A 402 -8.33 28.70 4.86
CA PRO A 402 -8.38 29.36 6.15
C PRO A 402 -9.77 29.17 6.79
N PRO A 403 -9.86 29.08 8.14
CA PRO A 403 -11.14 28.97 8.82
C PRO A 403 -12.00 30.22 8.56
N PRO A 404 -13.34 30.08 8.50
CA PRO A 404 -14.22 31.23 8.39
C PRO A 404 -14.04 32.18 9.58
N GLN A 405 -14.22 33.48 9.33
CA GLN A 405 -14.11 34.51 10.38
C GLN A 405 -15.16 34.30 11.48
N PRO A 406 -14.87 34.68 12.73
CA PRO A 406 -15.81 34.49 13.84
C PRO A 406 -17.09 35.32 13.62
N GLU A 407 -18.23 34.63 13.59
CA GLU A 407 -19.56 35.25 13.60
C GLU A 407 -19.69 36.17 14.83
N SER A 408 -20.24 37.38 14.65
CA SER A 408 -20.30 38.39 15.71
C SER A 408 -21.10 37.90 16.92
N GLU A 409 -20.55 38.06 18.13
CA GLU A 409 -21.04 37.33 19.31
C GLU A 409 -22.38 37.84 19.89
N GLU A 410 -22.85 39.02 19.49
CA GLU A 410 -23.93 39.77 20.12
C GLU A 410 -25.05 40.19 19.13
N ASP A 411 -26.30 40.24 19.63
CA ASP A 411 -27.44 40.85 18.94
C ASP A 411 -27.37 42.38 19.09
N ASP A 412 -27.66 43.11 18.00
CA ASP A 412 -27.80 44.57 17.97
C ASP A 412 -29.04 45.02 18.77
N GLU A 413 -28.86 45.96 19.69
CA GLU A 413 -29.92 46.40 20.62
C GLU A 413 -30.95 47.34 19.97
N THR A 414 -30.73 47.76 18.71
CA THR A 414 -31.65 48.64 17.97
C THR A 414 -32.59 47.90 17.02
N ALA A 415 -32.48 46.57 16.90
CA ALA A 415 -33.26 45.77 15.96
C ALA A 415 -34.50 45.12 16.61
N GLU A 416 -35.70 45.45 16.10
CA GLU A 416 -36.93 44.74 16.48
C GLU A 416 -36.86 43.25 16.08
N ILE A 417 -37.14 42.35 17.02
CA ILE A 417 -37.10 40.89 16.79
C ILE A 417 -38.51 40.39 16.46
N PRO A 418 -38.76 39.85 15.25
CA PRO A 418 -40.06 39.28 14.90
C PRO A 418 -40.43 38.07 15.78
N ASP A 419 -41.73 37.92 16.06
CA ASP A 419 -42.25 36.82 16.87
C ASP A 419 -41.93 35.44 16.25
N GLY A 420 -41.67 34.44 17.11
CA GLY A 420 -41.38 33.07 16.68
C GLY A 420 -39.98 32.84 16.09
N ARG A 421 -39.09 33.84 16.05
CA ARG A 421 -37.70 33.66 15.59
C ARG A 421 -36.93 32.68 16.48
N VAL A 422 -36.28 31.70 15.85
CA VAL A 422 -35.42 30.71 16.54
C VAL A 422 -34.00 31.25 16.71
N CYS A 423 -33.37 30.94 17.85
CA CYS A 423 -31.97 31.28 18.13
C CYS A 423 -31.04 30.66 17.08
N ARG A 424 -30.17 31.49 16.48
CA ARG A 424 -29.21 31.10 15.42
C ARG A 424 -28.11 30.15 15.90
N ARG A 425 -27.82 30.09 17.20
CA ARG A 425 -26.72 29.28 17.75
C ARG A 425 -27.05 27.78 17.75
N ARG A 426 -26.09 26.96 17.30
CA ARG A 426 -26.28 25.54 16.98
C ARG A 426 -26.73 24.73 18.22
N ALA A 427 -27.75 23.90 18.03
CA ALA A 427 -28.42 23.10 19.07
C ALA A 427 -29.12 23.88 20.21
N CYS A 428 -29.28 25.21 20.11
CA CYS A 428 -29.99 25.99 21.16
C CYS A 428 -31.53 25.90 21.05
N GLY A 429 -32.10 26.00 19.84
CA GLY A 429 -33.52 25.77 19.57
C GLY A 429 -34.54 26.76 20.16
N ALA A 430 -34.15 27.64 21.08
CA ALA A 430 -35.06 28.58 21.75
C ALA A 430 -35.75 29.55 20.77
N THR A 431 -37.05 29.75 20.94
CA THR A 431 -37.89 30.69 20.16
C THR A 431 -38.16 31.98 20.94
N TYR A 432 -37.93 33.14 20.33
CA TYR A 432 -38.37 34.42 20.88
C TYR A 432 -39.89 34.54 20.86
N LYS A 433 -40.47 35.17 21.90
CA LYS A 433 -41.88 35.56 21.98
C LYS A 433 -42.00 37.03 22.33
N THR A 434 -42.85 37.76 21.63
CA THR A 434 -43.06 39.19 21.86
C THR A 434 -43.59 39.45 23.27
N GLY A 435 -42.89 40.28 24.04
CA GLY A 435 -43.29 40.72 25.39
C GLY A 435 -42.63 39.99 26.57
N SER A 436 -41.78 38.99 26.34
CA SER A 436 -40.94 38.44 27.43
C SER A 436 -39.72 39.34 27.69
N GLY A 437 -39.54 39.79 28.93
CA GLY A 437 -38.30 40.44 29.37
C GLY A 437 -37.11 39.50 29.22
N ARG A 438 -35.98 40.02 28.73
CA ARG A 438 -34.80 39.24 28.29
C ARG A 438 -33.72 39.10 29.36
N ASP A 439 -33.92 39.70 30.53
CA ASP A 439 -32.98 39.66 31.64
C ASP A 439 -32.95 38.27 32.29
N GLY A 440 -31.79 37.60 32.19
CA GLY A 440 -31.59 36.24 32.72
C GLY A 440 -31.70 35.10 31.70
N GLU A 441 -31.82 35.38 30.39
CA GLU A 441 -31.72 34.37 29.33
C GLU A 441 -30.41 33.54 29.44
N THR A 442 -30.49 32.22 29.25
CA THR A 442 -29.29 31.35 29.18
C THR A 442 -29.30 30.46 27.93
N CYS A 443 -28.36 30.75 27.04
CA CYS A 443 -28.20 30.13 25.73
C CYS A 443 -27.14 29.03 25.75
N VAL A 444 -27.57 27.79 26.02
CA VAL A 444 -26.75 26.57 25.86
C VAL A 444 -26.67 26.19 24.39
N HIS A 445 -25.46 26.02 23.84
CA HIS A 445 -25.23 25.79 22.40
C HIS A 445 -23.87 25.12 22.12
N HIS A 446 -23.62 24.72 20.86
CA HIS A 446 -22.29 24.34 20.37
C HIS A 446 -21.70 25.44 19.47
N PRO A 447 -20.53 26.03 19.77
CA PRO A 447 -19.79 26.88 18.83
C PRO A 447 -19.05 26.05 17.77
N GLY A 448 -18.84 24.74 18.02
CA GLY A 448 -18.18 23.84 17.08
C GLY A 448 -19.07 23.45 15.90
N ALA A 449 -18.43 23.14 14.77
CA ALA A 449 -19.11 22.55 13.62
C ALA A 449 -19.48 21.07 13.89
N PRO A 450 -20.52 20.54 13.23
CA PRO A 450 -20.73 19.10 13.14
C PRO A 450 -19.49 18.38 12.57
N LEU A 451 -19.12 17.27 13.19
CA LEU A 451 -18.02 16.39 12.78
C LEU A 451 -18.58 14.97 12.60
N PHE A 452 -18.35 14.41 11.42
CA PHE A 452 -18.76 13.06 11.04
C PHE A 452 -17.51 12.30 10.56
N HIS A 453 -17.02 11.35 11.35
CA HIS A 453 -15.79 10.61 11.06
C HIS A 453 -15.83 9.21 11.70
N GLU A 454 -15.32 8.19 11.00
CA GLU A 454 -15.32 6.77 11.43
C GLU A 454 -16.68 6.29 11.97
N GLY A 455 -17.77 6.64 11.28
CA GLY A 455 -19.15 6.33 11.69
C GLY A 455 -19.68 7.17 12.87
N SER A 456 -18.80 7.71 13.69
CA SER A 456 -19.10 8.57 14.83
C SER A 456 -19.55 9.99 14.41
N LYS A 457 -20.42 10.59 15.23
CA LYS A 457 -21.07 11.87 14.98
C LYS A 457 -20.99 12.73 16.25
N GLY A 458 -20.62 14.00 16.13
CA GLY A 458 -20.51 14.92 17.27
C GLY A 458 -20.21 16.34 16.82
N TYR A 459 -19.82 17.22 17.73
CA TYR A 459 -19.40 18.60 17.42
C TYR A 459 -17.91 18.78 17.70
N THR A 460 -17.24 19.70 16.99
CA THR A 460 -15.80 19.96 17.20
C THR A 460 -15.47 20.57 18.57
N CYS A 461 -16.45 21.16 19.29
CA CYS A 461 -16.24 21.70 20.63
C CYS A 461 -16.18 20.65 21.74
N CYS A 462 -16.69 19.43 21.53
CA CYS A 462 -16.95 18.49 22.62
C CYS A 462 -16.55 17.05 22.28
N LYS A 463 -16.16 16.30 23.32
CA LYS A 463 -15.73 14.89 23.18
C LYS A 463 -16.91 13.91 23.10
N ARG A 464 -18.17 14.37 23.28
CA ARG A 464 -19.36 13.52 23.15
C ARG A 464 -19.55 13.16 21.68
N ARG A 465 -19.42 11.87 21.37
CA ARG A 465 -19.78 11.30 20.07
C ARG A 465 -20.84 10.21 20.23
N VAL A 466 -21.62 10.01 19.18
CA VAL A 466 -22.70 9.02 19.08
C VAL A 466 -22.67 8.37 17.70
N LEU A 467 -23.21 7.15 17.58
CA LEU A 467 -23.20 6.39 16.34
C LEU A 467 -24.45 6.67 15.47
N GLU A 468 -25.58 6.97 16.09
CA GLU A 468 -26.85 7.22 15.38
C GLU A 468 -27.09 8.72 15.15
N PHE A 469 -27.75 9.06 14.03
CA PHE A 469 -28.04 10.46 13.67
C PHE A 469 -29.08 11.10 14.60
N ASP A 470 -30.10 10.34 15.01
CA ASP A 470 -31.16 10.83 15.90
C ASP A 470 -30.67 11.06 17.34
N GLN A 471 -29.54 10.43 17.71
CA GLN A 471 -28.82 10.76 18.94
C GLN A 471 -27.94 12.01 18.77
N PHE A 472 -27.38 12.24 17.57
CA PHE A 472 -26.56 13.42 17.29
C PHE A 472 -27.39 14.71 17.36
N MET A 473 -28.62 14.68 16.83
CA MET A 473 -29.60 15.78 16.95
C MET A 473 -30.06 16.06 18.39
N LYS A 474 -29.70 15.21 19.36
CA LYS A 474 -30.04 15.32 20.79
C LYS A 474 -28.82 15.62 21.68
N ILE A 475 -27.66 15.97 21.12
CA ILE A 475 -26.49 16.35 21.93
C ILE A 475 -26.69 17.79 22.45
N GLU A 476 -26.96 17.91 23.74
CA GLU A 476 -27.03 19.18 24.48
C GLU A 476 -25.76 20.04 24.29
N GLY A 477 -25.93 21.36 24.22
CA GLY A 477 -24.87 22.32 23.90
C GLY A 477 -23.69 22.31 24.88
N CYS A 478 -22.47 22.38 24.35
CA CYS A 478 -21.23 22.34 25.14
C CYS A 478 -20.87 23.68 25.83
N GLN A 479 -21.54 24.79 25.52
CA GLN A 479 -21.23 26.13 26.05
C GLN A 479 -22.49 26.95 26.35
N THR A 480 -22.50 27.64 27.50
CA THR A 480 -23.57 28.56 27.92
C THR A 480 -23.16 30.02 27.73
N LYS A 481 -24.07 30.88 27.26
CA LYS A 481 -23.93 32.36 27.21
C LYS A 481 -25.21 33.06 27.70
N ASN A 482 -25.09 34.26 28.25
CA ASN A 482 -26.17 34.96 28.99
C ASN A 482 -27.21 35.73 28.13
N ARG A 483 -27.31 35.42 26.82
CA ARG A 483 -28.30 36.00 25.90
C ARG A 483 -28.42 35.10 24.67
N HIS A 484 -29.64 34.89 24.14
CA HIS A 484 -29.81 34.22 22.84
C HIS A 484 -29.45 35.18 21.68
N LEU A 485 -29.23 34.62 20.47
CA LEU A 485 -28.84 35.37 19.26
C LEU A 485 -29.88 35.17 18.15
N PHE A 486 -30.63 36.21 17.80
CA PHE A 486 -31.74 36.14 16.83
C PHE A 486 -31.52 36.98 15.57
N VAL A 487 -30.67 37.99 15.63
CA VAL A 487 -30.42 38.99 14.56
C VAL A 487 -28.94 39.04 14.19
N GLY A 488 -28.03 39.11 15.17
CA GLY A 488 -26.60 39.39 14.97
C GLY A 488 -26.32 40.86 14.65
N SER A 489 -25.05 41.28 14.76
CA SER A 489 -24.67 42.68 14.51
C SER A 489 -24.76 43.06 13.03
N GLY A 490 -25.25 44.26 12.73
CA GLY A 490 -25.63 44.70 11.37
C GLY A 490 -24.49 44.98 10.37
N LYS A 491 -23.32 44.33 10.48
CA LYS A 491 -22.14 44.61 9.64
C LYS A 491 -21.91 43.68 8.44
N ASP A 492 -22.65 42.58 8.32
CA ASP A 492 -22.68 41.75 7.09
C ASP A 492 -23.73 42.23 6.07
N ALA A 493 -23.87 43.54 5.91
CA ALA A 493 -24.73 44.20 4.92
C ALA A 493 -24.20 44.08 3.46
N GLY A 494 -23.44 43.01 3.16
CA GLY A 494 -22.78 42.75 1.87
C GLY A 494 -23.27 41.50 1.13
N ALA A 495 -24.16 40.69 1.72
CA ALA A 495 -24.61 39.42 1.12
C ALA A 495 -26.10 39.10 1.33
N ILE A 496 -26.95 40.10 1.57
CA ILE A 496 -28.41 39.92 1.69
C ILE A 496 -29.14 40.79 0.67
N LYS A 497 -29.55 40.19 -0.46
CA LYS A 497 -30.68 40.71 -1.24
C LYS A 497 -31.96 40.09 -0.69
N GLY A 498 -32.94 40.95 -0.37
CA GLY A 498 -34.25 40.55 0.12
C GLY A 498 -35.10 39.83 -0.94
N PRO A 499 -36.34 39.44 -0.60
CA PRO A 499 -37.18 38.63 -1.47
C PRO A 499 -37.48 39.36 -2.78
N SER A 500 -37.22 38.69 -3.91
CA SER A 500 -37.75 39.10 -5.20
C SER A 500 -39.27 39.02 -5.17
N LYS A 501 -39.93 40.17 -5.38
CA LYS A 501 -41.33 40.17 -5.81
C LYS A 501 -41.40 39.52 -7.20
N ASP A 502 -41.76 38.24 -7.24
CA ASP A 502 -42.75 37.67 -8.15
C ASP A 502 -43.04 36.22 -7.72
N GLY A 503 -44.17 35.67 -8.19
CA GLY A 503 -44.70 34.41 -7.67
C GLY A 503 -44.10 33.17 -8.31
N GLY A 504 -43.23 32.46 -7.58
CA GLY A 504 -42.89 31.06 -7.82
C GLY A 504 -41.46 30.79 -8.35
N GLU A 505 -41.05 29.53 -8.20
CA GLU A 505 -39.78 28.91 -8.62
C GLU A 505 -38.50 29.34 -7.89
N GLU A 506 -37.96 28.44 -7.06
CA GLU A 506 -36.63 28.55 -6.46
C GLU A 506 -35.56 28.05 -7.45
N LEU A 507 -34.65 28.93 -7.88
CA LEU A 507 -33.59 28.58 -8.82
C LEU A 507 -32.46 27.80 -8.12
N LEU A 508 -32.07 26.66 -8.71
CA LEU A 508 -30.92 25.86 -8.29
C LEU A 508 -29.69 26.22 -9.13
N GLU A 509 -28.59 26.60 -8.46
CA GLU A 509 -27.32 26.92 -9.12
C GLU A 509 -26.50 25.66 -9.45
N THR A 510 -26.56 24.63 -8.60
CA THR A 510 -25.79 23.39 -8.75
C THR A 510 -26.66 22.15 -8.59
N VAL A 511 -26.41 21.14 -9.43
CA VAL A 511 -27.00 19.80 -9.35
C VAL A 511 -25.88 18.79 -9.50
N ARG A 512 -25.84 17.78 -8.62
CA ARG A 512 -24.89 16.66 -8.74
C ARG A 512 -25.07 16.02 -10.11
N ASN A 513 -23.97 15.86 -10.82
CA ASN A 513 -23.90 15.06 -12.02
C ASN A 513 -22.78 14.02 -11.91
N ASP A 514 -22.98 12.86 -12.53
CA ASP A 514 -21.96 11.83 -12.72
C ASP A 514 -22.01 11.41 -14.21
N PHE A 515 -20.88 11.03 -14.81
CA PHE A 515 -20.83 10.61 -16.21
C PHE A 515 -19.97 9.36 -16.42
N TYR A 516 -20.25 8.64 -17.51
CA TYR A 516 -19.40 7.58 -18.05
C TYR A 516 -19.41 7.66 -19.58
N GLN A 517 -18.55 6.89 -20.26
CA GLN A 517 -18.41 6.98 -21.72
C GLN A 517 -18.11 5.64 -22.38
N THR A 518 -18.60 5.49 -23.61
CA THR A 518 -18.17 4.46 -24.55
C THR A 518 -17.18 5.06 -25.56
N GLN A 519 -16.80 4.30 -26.58
CA GLN A 519 -16.02 4.83 -27.72
C GLN A 519 -16.83 5.87 -28.53
N THR A 520 -18.15 5.71 -28.64
CA THR A 520 -19.03 6.50 -29.51
C THR A 520 -19.88 7.55 -28.78
N SER A 521 -19.99 7.46 -27.45
CA SER A 521 -20.99 8.22 -26.69
C SER A 521 -20.52 8.57 -25.28
N VAL A 522 -21.08 9.65 -24.73
CA VAL A 522 -20.92 10.06 -23.32
C VAL A 522 -22.30 10.03 -22.68
N ILE A 523 -22.45 9.35 -21.55
CA ILE A 523 -23.72 9.24 -20.82
C ILE A 523 -23.57 9.98 -19.49
N ALA A 524 -24.25 11.12 -19.37
CA ALA A 524 -24.28 11.95 -18.17
C ALA A 524 -25.61 11.76 -17.43
N SER A 525 -25.56 11.77 -16.10
CA SER A 525 -26.73 11.68 -15.21
C SER A 525 -26.77 12.88 -14.28
N PHE A 526 -27.80 13.72 -14.38
CA PHE A 526 -28.04 14.88 -13.52
C PHE A 526 -29.10 14.53 -12.48
N PHE A 527 -28.72 14.51 -11.20
CA PHE A 527 -29.55 13.99 -10.11
C PHE A 527 -30.51 15.04 -9.54
N LEU A 528 -31.61 15.28 -10.27
CA LEU A 528 -32.73 16.12 -9.87
C LEU A 528 -34.00 15.28 -9.76
N LYS A 529 -34.74 15.42 -8.65
CA LYS A 529 -35.99 14.67 -8.38
C LYS A 529 -37.21 15.40 -8.97
N LYS A 530 -38.27 14.65 -9.29
CA LYS A 530 -39.58 15.19 -9.70
C LYS A 530 -39.50 16.22 -10.83
N ILE A 531 -38.60 16.01 -11.80
CA ILE A 531 -38.52 16.84 -13.00
C ILE A 531 -39.85 16.74 -13.76
N ASP A 532 -40.45 17.89 -14.10
CA ASP A 532 -41.62 17.93 -14.96
C ASP A 532 -41.23 17.51 -16.38
N LYS A 533 -41.90 16.49 -16.93
CA LYS A 533 -41.56 15.93 -18.24
C LYS A 533 -42.10 16.74 -19.42
N GLU A 534 -43.11 17.57 -19.20
CA GLU A 534 -43.77 18.35 -20.23
C GLU A 534 -43.19 19.77 -20.30
N ALA A 535 -42.73 20.31 -19.16
CA ALA A 535 -42.10 21.63 -19.09
C ALA A 535 -40.55 21.62 -19.21
N ALA A 536 -39.87 20.49 -19.02
CA ALA A 536 -38.41 20.41 -19.13
C ALA A 536 -37.89 20.55 -20.57
N LYS A 537 -36.80 21.30 -20.73
CA LYS A 537 -36.10 21.50 -22.01
C LYS A 537 -34.64 21.06 -21.90
N VAL A 538 -34.19 20.34 -22.92
CA VAL A 538 -32.81 19.83 -23.09
C VAL A 538 -32.41 20.13 -24.52
N GLU A 539 -31.44 21.02 -24.72
CA GLU A 539 -30.95 21.43 -26.04
C GLU A 539 -29.49 21.00 -26.20
N PHE A 540 -29.19 20.31 -27.31
CA PHE A 540 -27.85 19.86 -27.67
C PHE A 540 -27.24 20.80 -28.72
N ARG A 541 -26.00 21.22 -28.51
CA ARG A 541 -25.18 21.98 -29.48
C ARG A 541 -23.78 21.37 -29.54
N GLU A 542 -23.02 21.67 -30.60
CA GLU A 542 -21.74 21.03 -30.94
C GLU A 542 -20.69 21.00 -29.81
N ARG A 543 -20.77 21.93 -28.86
CA ARG A 543 -19.88 22.06 -27.69
C ARG A 543 -20.59 22.43 -26.38
N GLU A 544 -21.91 22.42 -26.33
CA GLU A 544 -22.64 22.74 -25.09
C GLU A 544 -23.96 21.97 -24.99
N LEU A 545 -24.35 21.67 -23.75
CA LEU A 545 -25.66 21.13 -23.37
C LEU A 545 -26.38 22.20 -22.52
N VAL A 546 -27.54 22.63 -22.97
CA VAL A 546 -28.38 23.61 -22.27
C VAL A 546 -29.55 22.89 -21.60
N LEU A 547 -29.72 23.10 -20.31
CA LEU A 547 -30.73 22.47 -19.47
C LEU A 547 -31.64 23.53 -18.84
N ASP A 548 -32.96 23.35 -18.96
CA ASP A 548 -33.98 24.11 -18.22
C ASP A 548 -35.00 23.11 -17.64
N LEU A 549 -34.78 22.72 -16.39
CA LEU A 549 -35.48 21.61 -15.72
C LEU A 549 -36.29 22.13 -14.51
N PRO A 550 -37.58 22.43 -14.67
CA PRO A 550 -38.49 22.69 -13.54
C PRO A 550 -38.87 21.39 -12.82
N THR A 551 -39.20 21.48 -11.53
CA THR A 551 -39.65 20.35 -10.70
C THR A 551 -41.00 20.58 -10.06
N THR A 552 -41.77 19.52 -9.89
CA THR A 552 -43.10 19.51 -9.25
C THR A 552 -42.99 19.35 -7.72
N ASP A 553 -42.01 19.99 -7.08
CA ASP A 553 -41.88 19.99 -5.62
C ASP A 553 -42.79 21.03 -4.97
N ALA A 554 -43.35 20.69 -3.81
CA ALA A 554 -44.18 21.55 -2.98
C ALA A 554 -43.58 21.57 -1.56
N PRO A 555 -43.61 22.70 -0.82
CA PRO A 555 -44.38 23.92 -1.10
C PRO A 555 -43.72 24.94 -2.06
N ALA A 556 -42.49 24.70 -2.51
CA ALA A 556 -41.79 25.55 -3.48
C ALA A 556 -41.25 24.71 -4.64
N PRO A 557 -41.72 24.93 -5.89
CA PRO A 557 -41.14 24.26 -7.05
C PRO A 557 -39.71 24.77 -7.25
N LYS A 558 -38.80 23.88 -7.67
CA LYS A 558 -37.39 24.23 -7.91
C LYS A 558 -37.11 24.17 -9.40
N ARG A 559 -36.17 24.98 -9.88
CA ARG A 559 -35.82 25.01 -11.31
C ARG A 559 -34.31 25.08 -11.51
N TYR A 560 -33.77 24.09 -12.22
CA TYR A 560 -32.37 24.03 -12.57
C TYR A 560 -32.17 24.56 -14.00
N LYS A 561 -31.49 25.70 -14.12
CA LYS A 561 -31.05 26.26 -15.40
C LYS A 561 -29.54 26.19 -15.48
N ALA A 562 -29.00 25.48 -16.47
CA ALA A 562 -27.57 25.29 -16.58
C ALA A 562 -27.08 25.27 -18.03
N HIS A 563 -25.95 25.94 -18.23
CA HIS A 563 -25.10 25.77 -19.39
C HIS A 563 -23.96 24.83 -19.00
N VAL A 564 -23.81 23.74 -19.76
CA VAL A 564 -22.80 22.71 -19.54
C VAL A 564 -21.90 22.69 -20.77
N PRO A 565 -20.78 23.45 -20.77
CA PRO A 565 -19.86 23.49 -21.90
C PRO A 565 -19.12 22.15 -21.94
N LEU A 566 -19.21 21.43 -23.05
CA LEU A 566 -18.78 20.03 -23.16
C LEU A 566 -17.31 19.93 -23.57
N TYR A 567 -16.60 18.93 -23.04
CA TYR A 567 -15.17 18.76 -23.29
C TYR A 567 -14.81 18.57 -24.77
N GLY A 568 -15.52 17.66 -25.47
CA GLY A 568 -15.27 17.33 -26.88
C GLY A 568 -16.38 17.77 -27.83
N LEU A 569 -16.19 17.53 -29.13
CA LEU A 569 -17.20 17.78 -30.15
C LEU A 569 -18.29 16.69 -30.13
N VAL A 570 -19.54 17.11 -30.28
CA VAL A 570 -20.71 16.21 -30.23
C VAL A 570 -21.56 16.31 -31.48
N ASP A 571 -22.33 15.26 -31.75
CA ASP A 571 -23.36 15.23 -32.78
C ASP A 571 -24.74 15.46 -32.12
N PRO A 572 -25.36 16.65 -32.28
CA PRO A 572 -26.65 16.94 -31.68
C PRO A 572 -27.79 16.06 -32.22
N ALA A 573 -27.73 15.67 -33.50
CA ALA A 573 -28.78 14.89 -34.16
C ALA A 573 -28.79 13.42 -33.73
N LYS A 574 -27.66 12.88 -33.27
CA LYS A 574 -27.55 11.53 -32.67
C LYS A 574 -27.63 11.52 -31.14
N SER A 575 -27.74 12.68 -30.49
CA SER A 575 -27.81 12.80 -29.04
C SER A 575 -29.25 12.69 -28.51
N THR A 576 -29.46 12.06 -27.35
CA THR A 576 -30.79 11.75 -26.81
C THR A 576 -30.84 11.91 -25.28
N PHE A 577 -32.04 12.05 -24.70
CA PHE A 577 -32.22 12.18 -23.24
C PHE A 577 -33.42 11.38 -22.73
N LYS A 578 -33.42 11.07 -21.42
CA LYS A 578 -34.50 10.34 -20.71
C LYS A 578 -34.70 10.93 -19.31
N ILE A 579 -35.94 11.32 -18.99
CA ILE A 579 -36.30 11.84 -17.66
C ILE A 579 -36.83 10.69 -16.78
N PHE A 580 -36.08 10.36 -15.73
CA PHE A 580 -36.47 9.45 -14.66
C PHE A 580 -36.94 10.26 -13.43
N GLY A 581 -37.65 9.63 -12.49
CA GLY A 581 -38.20 10.34 -11.31
C GLY A 581 -37.16 10.92 -10.33
N THR A 582 -35.90 10.49 -10.44
CA THR A 582 -34.77 10.87 -9.58
C THR A 582 -33.56 11.44 -10.32
N LYS A 583 -33.56 11.44 -11.66
CA LYS A 583 -32.49 11.98 -12.49
C LYS A 583 -32.95 12.27 -13.93
N LEU A 584 -32.31 13.24 -14.57
CA LEU A 584 -32.20 13.30 -16.03
C LEU A 584 -30.99 12.45 -16.46
N GLU A 585 -31.16 11.63 -17.48
CA GLU A 585 -30.05 10.93 -18.16
C GLU A 585 -29.92 11.45 -19.59
N VAL A 586 -28.69 11.74 -20.00
CA VAL A 586 -28.36 12.37 -21.29
C VAL A 586 -27.30 11.54 -21.99
N SER A 587 -27.63 10.98 -23.15
CA SER A 587 -26.75 10.16 -23.99
C SER A 587 -26.29 10.99 -25.18
N ILE A 588 -25.13 11.60 -25.03
CA ILE A 588 -24.46 12.47 -26.00
C ILE A 588 -23.68 11.61 -27.00
N ALA A 589 -23.83 11.84 -28.29
CA ALA A 589 -23.03 11.19 -29.33
C ALA A 589 -21.74 11.98 -29.60
N LYS A 590 -20.58 11.30 -29.60
CA LYS A 590 -19.28 11.92 -29.91
C LYS A 590 -19.12 12.11 -31.41
N ALA A 591 -18.64 13.27 -31.84
CA ALA A 591 -18.36 13.53 -33.26
C ALA A 591 -16.99 12.97 -33.72
N ASP A 592 -16.01 12.90 -32.81
CA ASP A 592 -14.60 12.60 -33.09
C ASP A 592 -14.11 11.28 -32.45
N GLY A 593 -14.94 10.60 -31.66
CA GLY A 593 -14.56 9.40 -30.90
C GLY A 593 -13.57 9.63 -29.75
N SER A 594 -13.29 10.89 -29.39
CA SER A 594 -12.31 11.25 -28.36
C SER A 594 -12.63 10.66 -26.98
N ALA A 595 -11.60 10.39 -26.17
CA ALA A 595 -11.77 10.07 -24.75
C ALA A 595 -11.86 11.37 -23.94
N TRP A 596 -12.90 11.52 -23.13
CA TRP A 596 -13.16 12.73 -22.35
C TRP A 596 -12.69 12.52 -20.89
N PRO A 597 -11.66 13.21 -20.39
CA PRO A 597 -11.19 13.07 -19.01
C PRO A 597 -12.12 13.75 -17.99
N VAL A 598 -12.96 14.69 -18.44
CA VAL A 598 -13.96 15.43 -17.66
C VAL A 598 -15.23 15.61 -18.52
N LEU A 599 -16.38 15.85 -17.90
CA LEU A 599 -17.62 16.13 -18.64
C LEU A 599 -17.60 17.55 -19.21
N ARG A 600 -17.23 18.52 -18.38
CA ARG A 600 -17.23 19.93 -18.76
C ARG A 600 -15.85 20.40 -19.22
N SER A 601 -15.79 21.37 -20.13
CA SER A 601 -14.52 21.96 -20.56
C SER A 601 -13.89 22.93 -19.55
N ASP A 602 -14.63 23.34 -18.52
CA ASP A 602 -14.19 24.21 -17.42
C ASP A 602 -13.86 23.44 -16.11
N ASP A 603 -14.05 22.12 -16.09
CA ASP A 603 -13.62 21.25 -14.97
C ASP A 603 -12.07 21.08 -14.98
N PRO A 604 -11.40 21.04 -13.81
CA PRO A 604 -9.98 20.74 -13.73
C PRO A 604 -9.69 19.28 -14.11
N LEU A 605 -8.60 19.05 -14.86
CA LEU A 605 -8.21 17.71 -15.36
C LEU A 605 -7.70 16.78 -14.23
N THR A 606 -8.62 16.05 -13.60
CA THR A 606 -8.35 15.15 -12.46
C THR A 606 -7.81 13.76 -12.87
N GLY A 607 -6.69 13.74 -13.58
CA GLY A 607 -5.93 12.52 -13.88
C GLY A 607 -6.45 11.67 -15.04
N GLU A 608 -5.86 10.49 -15.24
CA GLU A 608 -6.21 9.58 -16.33
C GLU A 608 -7.45 8.72 -15.99
N ILE A 609 -8.49 8.80 -16.80
CA ILE A 609 -9.59 7.83 -16.76
C ILE A 609 -9.12 6.52 -17.42
N PHE A 610 -8.91 5.48 -16.60
CA PHE A 610 -8.57 4.14 -17.07
C PHE A 610 -9.71 3.49 -17.86
N GLN A 611 -9.72 3.68 -19.18
CA GLN A 611 -10.70 3.04 -20.05
C GLN A 611 -10.32 1.56 -20.32
N ILE A 612 -11.01 0.64 -19.65
CA ILE A 612 -10.81 -0.81 -19.79
C ILE A 612 -11.33 -1.26 -21.17
N GLY A 613 -10.41 -1.56 -22.08
CA GLY A 613 -10.71 -2.14 -23.40
C GLY A 613 -9.78 -1.67 -24.50
N ARG A 614 -8.68 -2.39 -24.76
CA ARG A 614 -7.83 -2.14 -25.94
C ARG A 614 -8.45 -2.77 -27.19
N ALA A 615 -8.28 -2.08 -28.32
CA ALA A 615 -8.97 -2.36 -29.56
C ALA A 615 -8.53 -3.66 -30.26
N GLY A 616 -9.50 -4.37 -30.83
CA GLY A 616 -9.31 -5.01 -32.13
C GLY A 616 -9.42 -3.94 -33.22
N ARG A 617 -8.53 -3.95 -34.21
CA ARG A 617 -8.66 -3.09 -35.41
C ARG A 617 -9.64 -3.72 -36.39
N ALA A 618 -10.43 -2.88 -37.03
CA ALA A 618 -11.09 -3.10 -38.32
C ALA A 618 -10.89 -1.82 -39.15
#